data_AF-A0A395M1N6-F1
#
_entry.id   AF-A0A395M1N6-F1
#
_cell.length_a   1.000
_cell.length_b   1.000
_cell.length_c   1.000
_cell.angle_alpha   90.00
_cell.angle_beta   90.00
_cell.angle_gamma   90.00
#
_symmetry.space_group_name_H-M   'P 1'
#
loop_
_entity.id
_entity.type
_entity.pdbx_description
1 polymer ?
#
loop_
_entity_poly.entity_id
_entity_poly.type
_entity_poly.pdbx_seq_one_letter_code
_entity_poly.pdbx_strand_id
1 'polypeptide(L)'
;GSEDMEGLSQQQGNLNQETESLFGERQGTTPEERAKRLSQLAAQQRLIQQQLQQLAKKQAEQKAKGEKSDLLGNLEKIAEEMQKAAEQLEQQDLSPELKKRQQQILSRMLESTKALQRREQEEKREAKSGKDIFKTSPSELSREQTRNPIQDGLNRMKSQGFVDDYERLIRRYYDALERQEIKTN
;
A
#
# COMPACT_ATOMS: atom_id res chain seq x y z
N GLY A 1 -4.03 -2.53 -10.28
CA GLY A 1 -2.59 -2.37 -10.49
C GLY A 1 -1.83 -2.93 -9.33
N SER A 2 -1.55 -2.10 -8.33
CA SER A 2 -0.98 -2.55 -7.05
C SER A 2 -1.91 -3.49 -6.27
N GLU A 3 -3.20 -3.21 -6.23
CA GLU A 3 -4.21 -4.03 -5.53
C GLU A 3 -4.29 -5.45 -6.11
N ASP A 4 -4.32 -5.58 -7.44
CA ASP A 4 -4.29 -6.88 -8.12
C ASP A 4 -3.03 -7.67 -7.74
N MET A 5 -1.87 -7.01 -7.75
CA MET A 5 -0.59 -7.62 -7.41
C MET A 5 -0.51 -8.05 -5.93
N GLU A 6 -1.09 -7.24 -5.03
CA GLU A 6 -1.17 -7.54 -3.60
C GLU A 6 -2.02 -8.79 -3.36
N GLY A 7 -3.19 -8.88 -4.01
CA GLY A 7 -4.05 -10.07 -3.96
C GLY A 7 -3.34 -11.33 -4.45
N LEU A 8 -2.63 -11.25 -5.58
CA LEU A 8 -1.84 -12.38 -6.09
C LEU A 8 -0.69 -12.77 -5.14
N SER A 9 -0.03 -11.79 -4.53
CA SER A 9 1.05 -12.05 -3.56
C SER A 9 0.51 -12.79 -2.33
N GLN A 10 -0.69 -12.42 -1.86
CA GLN A 10 -1.35 -13.10 -0.75
C GLN A 10 -1.73 -14.54 -1.10
N GLN A 11 -2.26 -14.77 -2.31
CA GLN A 11 -2.55 -16.12 -2.81
C GLN A 11 -1.29 -16.99 -2.87
N GLN A 12 -0.18 -16.45 -3.40
CA GLN A 12 1.10 -17.16 -3.40
C GLN A 12 1.60 -17.45 -1.97
N GLY A 13 1.41 -16.52 -1.03
CA GLY A 13 1.74 -16.72 0.38
C GLY A 13 1.00 -17.91 1.00
N ASN A 14 -0.30 -18.02 0.72
CA ASN A 14 -1.11 -19.15 1.19
C ASN A 14 -0.66 -20.47 0.54
N LEU A 15 -0.37 -20.46 -0.78
CA LEU A 15 0.13 -21.62 -1.51
C LEU A 15 1.48 -22.10 -0.95
N ASN A 16 2.38 -21.18 -0.60
CA ASN A 16 3.65 -21.50 0.05
C ASN A 16 3.45 -22.20 1.40
N GLN A 17 2.48 -21.74 2.21
CA GLN A 17 2.16 -22.33 3.51
C GLN A 17 1.59 -23.75 3.36
N GLU A 18 0.66 -23.94 2.42
CA GLU A 18 0.09 -25.26 2.13
C GLU A 18 1.12 -26.22 1.52
N THR A 19 2.06 -25.71 0.72
CA THR A 19 3.17 -26.53 0.24
C THR A 19 4.12 -26.91 1.39
N GLU A 20 4.42 -25.99 2.30
CA GLU A 20 5.31 -26.23 3.45
C GLU A 20 4.73 -27.25 4.44
N SER A 21 3.41 -27.28 4.65
CA SER A 21 2.78 -28.31 5.46
C SER A 21 2.98 -29.71 4.87
N LEU A 22 2.96 -29.85 3.54
CA LEU A 22 3.25 -31.12 2.86
C LEU A 22 4.71 -31.59 2.98
N PHE A 23 5.65 -30.68 3.19
CA PHE A 23 7.03 -31.05 3.55
C PHE A 23 7.13 -31.60 4.98
N GLY A 24 6.29 -31.10 5.89
CA GLY A 24 6.22 -31.52 7.29
C GLY A 24 5.41 -32.79 7.54
N GLU A 25 4.44 -33.11 6.67
CA GLU A 25 3.63 -34.33 6.73
C GLU A 25 4.48 -35.58 6.39
N ARG A 26 5.08 -36.17 7.43
CA ARG A 26 5.82 -37.45 7.34
C ARG A 26 5.02 -38.66 7.82
N GLN A 27 3.92 -38.49 8.55
CA GLN A 27 3.14 -39.59 9.13
C GLN A 27 1.65 -39.22 9.12
N GLY A 28 0.85 -39.88 8.27
CA GLY A 28 -0.62 -39.80 8.34
C GLY A 28 -1.36 -39.79 6.99
N THR A 29 -0.72 -39.33 5.91
CA THR A 29 -1.36 -39.17 4.59
C THR A 29 -0.96 -40.29 3.64
N THR A 30 -1.92 -40.87 2.93
CA THR A 30 -1.63 -41.88 1.90
C THR A 30 -0.92 -41.26 0.69
N PRO A 31 -0.14 -42.02 -0.09
CA PRO A 31 0.49 -41.51 -1.31
C PRO A 31 -0.51 -40.92 -2.31
N GLU A 32 -1.71 -41.50 -2.41
CA GLU A 32 -2.77 -41.05 -3.31
C GLU A 32 -3.36 -39.70 -2.87
N GLU A 33 -3.64 -39.52 -1.58
CA GLU A 33 -4.09 -38.24 -1.03
C GLU A 33 -3.04 -37.15 -1.20
N ARG A 34 -1.76 -37.49 -0.99
CA ARG A 34 -0.64 -36.57 -1.21
C ARG A 34 -0.57 -36.13 -2.67
N ALA A 35 -0.64 -37.06 -3.61
CA ALA A 35 -0.62 -36.75 -5.04
C ALA A 35 -1.80 -35.85 -5.44
N LYS A 36 -3.00 -36.11 -4.90
CA LYS A 36 -4.18 -35.26 -5.13
C LYS A 36 -3.98 -33.84 -4.61
N ARG A 37 -3.45 -33.67 -3.40
CA ARG A 37 -3.14 -32.34 -2.84
C ARG A 37 -2.10 -31.59 -3.67
N LEU A 38 -1.05 -32.28 -4.12
CA LEU A 38 -0.02 -31.69 -4.98
C LEU A 38 -0.59 -31.26 -6.34
N SER A 39 -1.47 -32.06 -6.93
CA SER A 39 -2.19 -31.71 -8.15
C SER A 39 -3.06 -30.46 -7.97
N GLN A 40 -3.75 -30.34 -6.83
CA GLN A 40 -4.52 -29.15 -6.49
C GLN A 40 -3.64 -27.92 -6.33
N LEU A 41 -2.50 -28.04 -5.65
CA LEU A 41 -1.51 -26.97 -5.50
C LEU A 41 -0.95 -26.53 -6.85
N ALA A 42 -0.62 -27.47 -7.73
CA ALA A 42 -0.14 -27.17 -9.08
C ALA A 42 -1.18 -26.37 -9.89
N ALA A 43 -2.46 -26.78 -9.82
CA ALA A 43 -3.55 -26.06 -10.48
C ALA A 43 -3.72 -24.64 -9.95
N GLN A 44 -3.63 -24.46 -8.62
CA GLN A 44 -3.63 -23.13 -7.99
C GLN A 44 -2.43 -22.29 -8.45
N GLN A 45 -1.23 -22.87 -8.50
CA GLN A 45 -0.01 -22.19 -8.94
C GLN A 45 -0.14 -21.70 -10.39
N ARG A 46 -0.73 -22.52 -11.29
CA ARG A 46 -1.02 -22.12 -12.67
C ARG A 46 -2.06 -21.02 -12.75
N LEU A 47 -3.09 -21.03 -11.91
CA LEU A 47 -4.09 -19.97 -11.89
C LEU A 47 -3.46 -18.61 -11.52
N ILE A 48 -2.64 -18.59 -10.47
CA ILE A 48 -1.90 -17.39 -10.05
C ILE A 48 -0.97 -16.91 -11.17
N GLN A 49 -0.24 -17.83 -11.82
CA GLN A 49 0.60 -17.53 -12.97
C GLN A 49 -0.19 -16.86 -14.10
N GLN A 50 -1.35 -17.42 -14.48
CA GLN A 50 -2.17 -16.87 -15.56
C GLN A 50 -2.68 -15.47 -15.23
N GLN A 51 -3.13 -15.25 -13.99
CA GLN A 51 -3.56 -13.93 -13.53
C GLN A 51 -2.40 -12.91 -13.55
N LEU A 52 -1.21 -13.34 -13.14
CA LEU A 52 0.00 -12.52 -13.22
C LEU A 52 0.37 -12.17 -14.68
N GLN A 53 0.26 -13.13 -15.61
CA GLN A 53 0.47 -12.89 -17.04
C GLN A 53 -0.55 -11.91 -17.62
N GLN A 54 -1.81 -11.97 -17.19
CA GLN A 54 -2.82 -10.97 -17.58
C GLN A 54 -2.47 -9.58 -17.05
N LEU A 55 -1.97 -9.49 -15.81
CA LEU A 55 -1.49 -8.22 -15.25
C LEU A 55 -0.27 -7.69 -16.04
N ALA A 56 0.68 -8.57 -16.38
CA ALA A 56 1.82 -8.23 -17.23
C ALA A 56 1.37 -7.71 -18.60
N LYS A 57 0.40 -8.37 -19.25
CA LYS A 57 -0.17 -7.91 -20.52
C LYS A 57 -0.78 -6.51 -20.42
N LYS A 58 -1.57 -6.24 -19.37
CA LYS A 58 -2.12 -4.90 -19.12
C LYS A 58 -1.02 -3.84 -18.95
N GLN A 59 0.06 -4.19 -18.25
CA GLN A 59 1.23 -3.31 -18.09
C GLN A 59 1.95 -3.06 -19.42
N ALA A 60 2.07 -4.08 -20.28
CA ALA A 60 2.64 -3.93 -21.62
C ALA A 60 1.79 -3.02 -22.52
N GLU A 61 0.47 -3.15 -22.46
CA GLU A 61 -0.47 -2.29 -23.19
C GLU A 61 -0.39 -0.82 -22.73
N GLN A 62 -0.20 -0.59 -21.43
CA GLN A 62 0.07 0.74 -20.87
C GLN A 62 1.40 1.32 -21.38
N LYS A 63 2.45 0.50 -21.40
CA LYS A 63 3.76 0.88 -21.95
C LYS A 63 3.69 1.31 -23.41
N ALA A 64 2.94 0.56 -24.22
CA ALA A 64 2.75 0.86 -25.65
C ALA A 64 2.03 2.21 -25.87
N LYS A 65 1.25 2.68 -24.89
CA LYS A 65 0.60 4.00 -24.89
C LYS A 65 1.50 5.14 -24.39
N GLY A 66 2.78 4.86 -24.14
CA GLY A 66 3.77 5.85 -23.70
C GLY A 66 3.88 6.00 -22.18
N GLU A 67 3.21 5.17 -21.39
CA GLU A 67 3.36 5.17 -19.93
C GLU A 67 4.65 4.44 -19.51
N LYS A 68 5.32 4.92 -18.45
CA LYS A 68 6.51 4.25 -17.91
C LYS A 68 6.12 2.90 -17.29
N SER A 69 6.47 1.77 -17.91
CA SER A 69 6.29 0.44 -17.30
C SER A 69 7.62 -0.33 -17.28
N ASP A 70 8.36 -0.14 -16.20
CA ASP A 70 9.60 -0.88 -15.92
C ASP A 70 9.34 -2.22 -15.21
N LEU A 71 8.10 -2.47 -14.78
CA LEU A 71 7.73 -3.68 -14.05
C LEU A 71 7.48 -4.89 -14.95
N LEU A 72 7.25 -4.70 -16.25
CA LEU A 72 6.87 -5.79 -17.17
C LEU A 72 7.85 -6.97 -17.13
N GLY A 73 9.15 -6.69 -17.26
CA GLY A 73 10.17 -7.74 -17.26
C GLY A 73 10.31 -8.47 -15.92
N ASN A 74 9.93 -7.84 -14.81
CA ASN A 74 9.87 -8.52 -13.51
C ASN A 74 8.67 -9.45 -13.43
N LEU A 75 7.50 -9.02 -13.91
CA LEU A 75 6.28 -9.84 -13.91
C LEU A 75 6.42 -11.08 -14.80
N GLU A 76 7.05 -10.94 -15.98
CA GLU A 76 7.33 -12.07 -16.88
C GLU A 76 8.25 -13.10 -16.23
N LYS A 77 9.35 -12.66 -15.62
CA LYS A 77 10.27 -13.54 -14.89
C LYS A 77 9.60 -14.26 -13.73
N ILE A 78 8.73 -13.58 -12.98
CA ILE A 78 7.97 -14.22 -11.90
C ILE A 78 7.05 -15.30 -12.49
N ALA A 79 6.35 -15.02 -13.60
CA ALA A 79 5.48 -16.00 -14.25
C ALA A 79 6.24 -17.23 -14.77
N GLU A 80 7.45 -17.08 -15.32
CA GLU A 80 8.31 -18.19 -15.70
C GLU A 80 8.70 -19.07 -14.50
N GLU A 81 9.06 -18.45 -13.37
CA GLU A 81 9.41 -19.18 -12.16
C GLU A 81 8.18 -19.91 -11.57
N MET A 82 6.98 -19.31 -11.66
CA MET A 82 5.73 -19.95 -11.27
C MET A 82 5.40 -21.17 -12.15
N GLN A 83 5.67 -21.09 -13.45
CA GLN A 83 5.48 -22.23 -14.35
C GLN A 83 6.35 -23.41 -13.91
N LYS A 84 7.64 -23.19 -13.64
CA LYS A 84 8.54 -24.23 -13.14
C LYS A 84 8.07 -24.80 -11.79
N ALA A 85 7.59 -23.94 -10.89
CA ALA A 85 7.05 -24.40 -9.61
C ALA A 85 5.80 -25.29 -9.79
N ALA A 86 4.90 -24.93 -10.71
CA ALA A 86 3.73 -25.74 -11.04
C ALA A 86 4.14 -27.10 -11.63
N GLU A 87 5.10 -27.12 -12.56
CA GLU A 87 5.62 -28.36 -13.16
C GLU A 87 6.26 -29.29 -12.11
N GLN A 88 7.02 -28.74 -11.16
CA GLN A 88 7.57 -29.52 -10.04
C GLN A 88 6.47 -30.10 -9.14
N LEU A 89 5.43 -29.32 -8.84
CA LEU A 89 4.27 -29.81 -8.07
C LEU A 89 3.51 -30.93 -8.80
N GLU A 90 3.33 -30.82 -10.13
CA GLU A 90 2.71 -31.87 -10.96
C GLU A 90 3.53 -33.16 -10.98
N GLN A 91 4.86 -33.02 -11.02
CA GLN A 91 5.80 -34.15 -10.95
C GLN A 91 5.95 -34.71 -9.54
N GLN A 92 5.25 -34.13 -8.55
CA GLN A 92 5.33 -34.49 -7.14
C GLN A 92 6.75 -34.29 -6.54
N ASP A 93 7.55 -33.42 -7.15
CA ASP A 93 8.90 -33.09 -6.69
C ASP A 93 8.85 -32.09 -5.53
N LEU A 94 8.75 -32.63 -4.31
CA LEU A 94 8.90 -31.87 -3.08
C LEU A 94 10.38 -31.76 -2.69
N SER A 95 11.14 -31.02 -3.50
CA SER A 95 12.54 -30.72 -3.27
C SER A 95 12.74 -29.43 -2.46
N PRO A 96 13.85 -29.28 -1.71
CA PRO A 96 14.23 -28.00 -1.11
C PRO A 96 14.32 -26.86 -2.14
N GLU A 97 14.58 -27.20 -3.41
CA GLU A 97 14.58 -26.25 -4.51
C GLU A 97 13.18 -25.67 -4.76
N LEU A 98 12.13 -26.50 -4.79
CA LEU A 98 10.74 -26.03 -4.93
C LEU A 98 10.37 -25.04 -3.81
N LYS A 99 10.72 -25.36 -2.56
CA LYS A 99 10.49 -24.44 -1.43
C LYS A 99 11.19 -23.09 -1.64
N LYS A 100 12.46 -23.12 -2.05
CA LYS A 100 13.25 -21.91 -2.33
C LYS A 100 12.64 -21.10 -3.49
N ARG A 101 12.21 -21.77 -4.57
CA ARG A 101 11.57 -21.16 -5.73
C ARG A 101 10.29 -20.43 -5.33
N GLN A 102 9.41 -21.08 -4.57
CA GLN A 102 8.18 -20.48 -4.05
C GLN A 102 8.43 -19.26 -3.14
N GLN A 103 9.46 -19.29 -2.30
CA GLN A 103 9.87 -18.15 -1.48
C GLN A 103 10.40 -16.97 -2.33
N GLN A 104 11.18 -17.27 -3.37
CA GLN A 104 11.70 -16.27 -4.30
C GLN A 104 10.59 -15.62 -5.13
N ILE A 105 9.63 -16.41 -5.62
CA ILE A 105 8.43 -15.92 -6.32
C ILE A 105 7.72 -14.91 -5.42
N LEU A 106 7.34 -15.31 -4.20
CA LEU A 106 6.64 -14.45 -3.26
C LEU A 106 7.42 -13.16 -2.96
N SER A 107 8.73 -13.26 -2.73
CA SER A 107 9.57 -12.10 -2.43
C SER A 107 9.56 -11.08 -3.58
N ARG A 108 9.71 -11.55 -4.82
CA ARG A 108 9.67 -10.71 -6.03
C ARG A 108 8.27 -10.12 -6.26
N MET A 109 7.22 -10.86 -5.92
CA MET A 109 5.86 -10.35 -6.00
C MET A 109 5.65 -9.19 -5.02
N LEU A 110 6.06 -9.35 -3.76
CA LEU A 110 5.97 -8.29 -2.75
C LEU A 110 6.81 -7.06 -3.12
N GLU A 111 8.00 -7.27 -3.71
CA GLU A 111 8.82 -6.17 -4.24
C GLU A 111 8.11 -5.42 -5.38
N SER A 112 7.50 -6.16 -6.30
CA SER A 112 6.72 -5.60 -7.41
C SER A 112 5.49 -4.84 -6.92
N THR A 113 4.78 -5.36 -5.90
CA THR A 113 3.66 -4.65 -5.25
C THR A 113 4.13 -3.32 -4.67
N LYS A 114 5.24 -3.30 -3.92
CA LYS A 114 5.82 -2.07 -3.37
C LYS A 114 6.19 -1.06 -4.46
N ALA A 115 6.77 -1.53 -5.57
CA ALA A 115 7.13 -0.68 -6.69
C ALA A 115 5.89 -0.06 -7.36
N LEU A 116 4.82 -0.84 -7.57
CA LEU A 116 3.54 -0.33 -8.09
C LEU A 116 2.92 0.72 -7.15
N GLN A 117 2.87 0.46 -5.85
CA GLN A 117 2.35 1.40 -4.86
C GLN A 117 3.13 2.73 -4.86
N ARG A 118 4.47 2.68 -4.95
CA ARG A 118 5.30 3.88 -5.03
C ARG A 118 4.99 4.71 -6.27
N ARG A 119 4.92 4.06 -7.43
CA ARG A 119 4.57 4.73 -8.71
C ARG A 119 3.20 5.40 -8.63
N GLU A 120 2.18 4.68 -8.15
CA GLU A 120 0.82 5.22 -8.02
C GLU A 120 0.78 6.45 -7.07
N GLN A 121 1.62 6.48 -6.03
CA GLN A 121 1.76 7.65 -5.16
C GLN A 121 2.48 8.82 -5.84
N GLU A 122 3.49 8.55 -6.66
CA GLU A 122 4.22 9.55 -7.44
C GLU A 122 3.30 10.19 -8.48
N GLU A 123 2.56 9.40 -9.26
CA GLU A 123 1.58 9.89 -10.24
C GLU A 123 0.49 10.75 -9.57
N LYS A 124 -0.01 10.33 -8.38
CA LYS A 124 -0.95 11.14 -7.58
C LYS A 124 -0.34 12.47 -7.10
N ARG A 125 0.97 12.51 -6.82
CA ARG A 125 1.67 13.75 -6.42
C ARG A 125 1.90 14.67 -7.62
N GLU A 126 2.38 14.14 -8.75
CA GLU A 126 2.54 14.90 -9.99
C GLU A 126 1.21 15.50 -10.45
N ALA A 127 0.11 14.74 -10.39
CA ALA A 127 -1.23 15.25 -10.72
C ALA A 127 -1.71 16.37 -9.77
N LYS A 128 -1.34 16.33 -8.49
CA LYS A 128 -1.63 17.41 -7.53
C LYS A 128 -0.80 18.66 -7.78
N SER A 129 0.47 18.51 -8.19
CA SER A 129 1.37 19.63 -8.48
C SER A 129 1.20 20.22 -9.88
N GLY A 130 0.78 19.41 -10.87
CA GLY A 130 0.56 19.80 -12.26
C GLY A 130 -0.79 20.49 -12.52
N LYS A 131 -1.69 20.48 -11.52
CA LYS A 131 -2.76 21.49 -11.44
C LYS A 131 -2.12 22.77 -10.93
N ASP A 132 -1.55 23.52 -11.87
CA ASP A 132 -0.93 24.81 -11.64
C ASP A 132 -1.81 25.63 -10.68
N ILE A 133 -1.29 25.86 -9.47
CA ILE A 133 -1.86 26.82 -8.56
C ILE A 133 -1.53 28.15 -9.20
N PHE A 134 -2.40 28.64 -10.11
CA PHE A 134 -2.49 30.06 -10.41
C PHE A 134 -2.89 30.73 -9.11
N LYS A 135 -1.89 30.92 -8.24
CA LYS A 135 -1.99 31.72 -7.05
C LYS A 135 -2.09 33.12 -7.60
N THR A 136 -3.33 33.60 -7.79
CA THR A 136 -3.59 35.03 -7.81
C THR A 136 -2.98 35.52 -6.50
N SER A 137 -1.79 36.11 -6.58
CA SER A 137 -1.20 36.78 -5.44
C SER A 137 -2.26 37.78 -5.00
N PRO A 138 -2.76 37.71 -3.75
CA PRO A 138 -3.68 38.72 -3.27
C PRO A 138 -3.03 40.07 -3.55
N SER A 139 -3.72 40.92 -4.32
CA SER A 139 -3.32 42.31 -4.52
C SER A 139 -2.94 42.90 -3.17
N GLU A 140 -1.81 43.64 -3.14
CA GLU A 140 -1.24 44.22 -1.93
C GLU A 140 -2.33 44.63 -0.94
N LEU A 141 -2.29 44.05 0.25
CA LEU A 141 -3.17 44.44 1.35
C LEU A 141 -2.99 45.94 1.57
N SER A 142 -3.93 46.73 1.04
CA SER A 142 -4.02 48.15 1.35
C SER A 142 -4.05 48.26 2.87
N ARG A 143 -3.07 48.97 3.42
CA ARG A 143 -2.90 49.17 4.86
C ARG A 143 -4.03 50.06 5.36
N GLU A 144 -5.21 49.50 5.56
CA GLU A 144 -6.21 50.18 6.35
C GLU A 144 -7.14 49.20 7.07
N GLN A 145 -7.30 49.47 8.36
CA GLN A 145 -8.11 48.79 9.38
C GLN A 145 -7.46 47.56 10.03
N THR A 146 -6.68 47.85 11.07
CA THR A 146 -6.44 46.98 12.22
C THR A 146 -7.77 46.52 12.83
N ARG A 147 -8.37 45.45 12.31
CA ARG A 147 -9.47 44.75 12.98
C ARG A 147 -8.88 43.88 14.08
N ASN A 148 -9.22 44.22 15.31
CA ASN A 148 -8.71 43.57 16.51
C ASN A 148 -9.32 42.15 16.61
N PRO A 149 -8.54 41.07 16.42
CA PRO A 149 -9.05 39.70 16.32
C PRO A 149 -9.76 39.24 17.60
N ILE A 150 -9.46 39.89 18.73
CA ILE A 150 -10.10 39.65 20.02
C ILE A 150 -11.58 40.05 20.00
N GLN A 151 -11.95 41.15 19.32
CA GLN A 151 -13.34 41.60 19.25
C GLN A 151 -14.21 40.68 18.38
N ASP A 152 -13.64 40.16 17.29
CA ASP A 152 -14.32 39.21 16.41
C ASP A 152 -14.49 37.82 17.04
N GLY A 153 -13.57 37.41 17.91
CA GLY A 153 -13.69 36.19 18.71
C GLY A 153 -14.77 36.31 19.79
N LEU A 154 -14.80 37.46 20.48
CA LEU A 154 -15.74 37.72 21.57
C LEU A 154 -17.19 37.78 21.08
N ASN A 155 -17.44 38.39 19.91
CA ASN A 155 -18.77 38.48 19.32
C ASN A 155 -19.31 37.13 18.82
N ARG A 156 -18.43 36.23 18.33
CA ARG A 156 -18.83 34.87 17.93
C ARG A 156 -19.16 33.98 19.12
N MET A 157 -18.43 34.09 20.23
CA MET A 157 -18.73 33.33 21.45
C MET A 157 -20.06 33.77 22.08
N LYS A 158 -20.35 35.08 22.10
CA LYS A 158 -21.63 35.61 22.62
C LYS A 158 -22.84 35.11 21.83
N SER A 159 -22.71 34.85 20.53
CA SER A 159 -23.83 34.37 19.71
C SER A 159 -24.11 32.87 19.87
N GLN A 160 -23.23 32.11 20.53
CA GLN A 160 -23.34 30.64 20.64
C GLN A 160 -23.74 30.15 22.03
N GLY A 161 -24.05 31.04 22.98
CA GLY A 161 -24.69 30.68 24.25
C GLY A 161 -23.86 29.77 25.18
N PHE A 162 -22.53 29.84 25.11
CA PHE A 162 -21.66 29.07 26.01
C PHE A 162 -21.55 29.78 27.38
N VAL A 163 -22.31 29.27 28.34
CA VAL A 163 -22.47 29.76 29.71
C VAL A 163 -21.20 29.51 30.55
N ASP A 164 -20.61 30.61 31.04
CA ASP A 164 -19.76 30.87 32.22
C ASP A 164 -18.59 29.95 32.64
N ASP A 165 -18.59 28.64 32.37
CA ASP A 165 -17.53 27.73 32.84
C ASP A 165 -16.23 27.86 32.04
N TYR A 166 -16.35 28.21 30.75
CA TYR A 166 -15.21 28.42 29.87
C TYR A 166 -14.46 29.72 30.17
N GLU A 167 -15.14 30.77 30.65
CA GLU A 167 -14.49 32.05 30.95
C GLU A 167 -13.49 31.91 32.10
N ARG A 168 -13.83 31.12 33.13
CA ARG A 168 -12.93 30.84 34.26
C ARG A 168 -11.72 30.00 33.86
N LEU A 169 -11.91 29.05 32.93
CA LEU A 169 -10.84 28.17 32.45
C LEU A 169 -9.83 28.94 31.59
N ILE A 170 -10.34 29.81 30.71
CA ILE A 170 -9.52 30.66 29.83
C ILE A 170 -8.75 31.69 30.67
N ARG A 171 -9.39 32.35 31.65
CA ARG A 171 -8.69 33.27 32.55
C ARG A 171 -7.55 32.60 33.33
N ARG A 172 -7.77 31.39 33.88
CA ARG A 172 -6.68 30.65 34.56
C ARG A 172 -5.53 30.27 33.63
N TYR A 173 -5.83 29.91 32.39
CA TYR A 173 -4.80 29.55 31.41
C TYR A 173 -3.91 30.74 31.05
N TYR A 174 -4.51 31.92 30.83
CA TYR A 174 -3.77 33.13 30.51
C TYR A 174 -3.05 33.76 31.72
N ASP A 175 -3.62 33.71 32.93
CA ASP A 175 -2.92 34.12 34.15
C ASP A 175 -1.66 33.26 34.43
N ALA A 176 -1.68 31.98 34.03
CA ALA A 176 -0.53 31.09 34.16
C ALA A 176 0.56 31.40 33.12
N LEU A 177 0.17 31.83 31.92
CA LEU A 177 1.08 32.27 30.85
C LEU A 177 1.77 33.60 31.19
N GLU A 178 1.02 34.59 31.71
CA GLU A 178 1.58 35.87 32.14
C GLU A 178 2.59 35.72 33.29
N ARG A 179 2.36 34.78 34.21
CA ARG A 179 3.29 34.49 35.31
C ARG A 179 4.56 33.76 34.86
N GLN A 180 4.55 33.06 33.73
CA GLN A 180 5.74 32.43 33.17
C GLN A 180 6.62 33.41 32.37
N GLU A 181 6.05 34.44 31.75
CA GLU A 181 6.84 35.44 31.04
C GLU A 181 7.55 36.44 31.97
N ILE A 182 7.12 36.60 33.23
CA ILE A 182 7.75 37.53 34.18
C ILE A 182 8.96 36.91 34.93
N LYS A 183 9.23 35.60 34.83
CA LYS A 183 10.39 34.95 35.48
C LYS A 183 11.59 34.68 34.57
N THR A 184 11.57 35.19 33.33
CA THR A 184 12.68 35.02 32.39
C THR A 184 13.23 36.37 31.90
N ASN A 185 13.40 37.30 32.85
CA ASN A 185 14.26 38.48 32.73
C ASN A 185 14.95 38.75 34.06
#